data_AF-A0A837IL62-F1
#
_entry.id   AF-A0A837IL62-F1
#
_cell.length_a   1.000
_cell.length_b   1.000
_cell.length_c   1.000
_cell.angle_alpha   90.00
_cell.angle_beta   90.00
_cell.angle_gamma   90.00
#
_symmetry.space_group_name_H-M   'P 1'
#
loop_
_entity.id
_entity.type
_entity.pdbx_description
1 polymer ?
#
loop_
_entity_poly.entity_id
_entity_poly.type
_entity_poly.pdbx_seq_one_letter_code
_entity_poly.pdbx_strand_id
1 'polypeptide(L)'
;MNQKKIINIIALVVIIVLFAGIIGYLFVTKRSDPTTTQNQINKQSQVSIQSDEIATWKTQRDSTLRYEFLYPPDPLEPSRMEGDTTFVVGYPIKEEYRNDPLIAKSADKTFWITLGYIPQAQLNVMGITYCGAYPNDVPRCESSEIGGVNSMIDWGIAVPFTRITKEGKEVQNMQIKASVWIPHPDGGVVTFELQPVVSESKAVFHKILSTFKFLK
;
A
#
# COMPACT_ATOMS: atom_id res chain seq x y z
N MET A 1 50.75 -23.42 -26.45
CA MET A 1 50.45 -22.10 -25.82
C MET A 1 50.21 -22.35 -24.33
N ASN A 2 50.97 -21.72 -23.43
CA ASN A 2 51.09 -22.14 -22.03
C ASN A 2 49.91 -21.61 -21.19
N GLN A 3 49.05 -22.48 -20.63
CA GLN A 3 47.79 -22.09 -19.97
C GLN A 3 47.95 -21.05 -18.85
N LYS A 4 49.11 -21.00 -18.18
CA LYS A 4 49.41 -20.00 -17.14
C LYS A 4 49.54 -18.56 -17.68
N LYS A 5 49.86 -18.39 -18.97
CA LYS A 5 49.95 -17.06 -19.61
C LYS A 5 48.58 -16.49 -20.00
N ILE A 6 47.60 -17.35 -20.27
CA ILE A 6 46.26 -16.94 -20.70
C ILE A 6 45.43 -16.44 -19.51
N ILE A 7 45.54 -17.11 -18.36
CA ILE A 7 44.84 -16.71 -17.12
C ILE A 7 45.30 -15.33 -16.63
N ASN A 8 46.59 -15.02 -16.76
CA ASN A 8 47.14 -13.73 -16.34
C ASN A 8 46.71 -12.56 -17.24
N ILE A 9 46.44 -12.81 -18.52
CA ILE A 9 45.95 -11.79 -19.46
C ILE A 9 44.46 -11.49 -19.20
N ILE A 10 43.65 -12.52 -18.93
CA ILE A 10 42.21 -12.34 -18.65
C ILE A 10 41.99 -11.60 -17.32
N ALA A 11 42.76 -11.94 -16.28
CA ALA A 11 42.67 -11.25 -14.98
C ALA A 11 43.04 -9.75 -15.08
N LEU A 12 44.02 -9.39 -15.92
CA LEU A 12 44.43 -8.00 -16.13
C LEU A 12 43.34 -7.16 -16.82
N VAL A 13 42.64 -7.75 -17.80
CA VAL A 13 41.57 -7.06 -18.55
C VAL A 13 40.34 -6.79 -17.68
N VAL A 14 39.97 -7.72 -16.79
CA VAL A 14 38.83 -7.53 -15.87
C VAL A 14 39.10 -6.42 -14.84
N ILE A 15 40.35 -6.28 -14.37
CA ILE A 15 40.74 -5.21 -13.45
C ILE A 15 40.69 -3.83 -14.14
N ILE A 16 41.15 -3.71 -15.39
CA ILE A 16 41.13 -2.44 -16.12
C ILE A 16 39.69 -1.96 -16.40
N VAL A 17 38.77 -2.89 -16.70
CA VAL A 17 37.34 -2.54 -16.91
C VAL A 17 36.67 -2.10 -15.61
N LEU A 18 37.03 -2.68 -14.46
CA LEU A 18 36.49 -2.28 -13.16
C LEU A 18 37.02 -0.91 -12.68
N PHE A 19 38.24 -0.51 -13.04
CA PHE A 19 38.79 0.81 -12.68
C PHE A 19 38.43 1.93 -13.68
N ALA A 20 38.24 1.63 -14.96
CA ALA A 20 37.77 2.62 -15.94
C ALA A 20 36.31 3.08 -15.68
N GLY A 21 35.50 2.27 -14.99
CA GLY A 21 34.14 2.63 -14.58
C GLY A 21 34.06 3.62 -13.40
N ILE A 22 35.16 3.87 -12.68
CA ILE A 22 35.15 4.67 -11.44
C ILE A 22 35.67 6.10 -11.64
N ILE A 23 36.29 6.44 -12.77
CA ILE A 23 36.81 7.80 -13.05
C ILE A 23 35.80 8.67 -13.84
N GLY A 24 34.65 8.12 -14.24
CA GLY A 24 33.66 8.78 -15.10
C GLY A 24 32.41 9.36 -14.42
N TYR A 25 32.34 9.48 -13.08
CA TYR A 25 31.13 9.97 -12.41
C TYR A 25 31.36 10.97 -11.28
N LEU A 26 32.39 11.81 -11.40
CA LEU A 26 32.66 12.92 -10.48
C LEU A 26 32.98 14.25 -11.18
N PHE A 27 32.27 14.57 -12.27
CA PHE A 27 32.35 15.92 -12.86
C PHE A 27 31.06 16.36 -13.57
N VAL A 28 29.98 16.60 -12.83
CA VAL A 28 29.00 17.66 -13.16
C VAL A 28 28.37 18.20 -11.87
N THR A 29 29.13 19.01 -11.12
CA THR A 29 28.55 20.02 -10.25
C THR A 29 28.58 21.36 -10.99
N LYS A 30 27.46 21.72 -11.64
CA LYS A 30 27.22 23.12 -11.98
C LYS A 30 26.48 23.76 -10.82
N ARG A 31 27.15 24.73 -10.19
CA ARG A 31 26.51 25.75 -9.34
C ARG A 31 25.52 26.54 -10.19
N SER A 32 24.30 26.65 -9.70
CA SER A 32 23.37 27.71 -10.07
C SER A 32 23.01 28.41 -8.76
N ASP A 33 23.45 29.67 -8.63
CA ASP A 33 23.04 30.59 -7.58
C ASP A 33 21.52 30.85 -7.64
N PRO A 34 20.89 31.36 -6.56
CA PRO A 34 19.47 31.24 -6.35
C PRO A 34 18.70 32.28 -7.17
N THR A 35 17.93 31.81 -8.16
CA THR A 35 16.89 32.63 -8.76
C THR A 35 15.59 32.37 -8.02
N THR A 36 15.16 33.37 -7.26
CA THR A 36 13.80 33.51 -6.74
C THR A 36 12.78 33.31 -7.87
N THR A 37 12.07 32.19 -7.85
CA THR A 37 10.84 32.01 -8.63
C THR A 37 9.69 31.85 -7.65
N GLN A 38 8.94 32.93 -7.47
CA GLN A 38 7.65 32.93 -6.80
C GLN A 38 6.65 32.04 -7.55
N ASN A 39 5.82 31.36 -6.76
CA ASN A 39 4.45 30.93 -7.06
C ASN A 39 4.22 30.07 -8.32
N GLN A 40 4.22 28.76 -8.11
CA GLN A 40 3.01 27.99 -8.36
C GLN A 40 2.70 27.13 -7.13
N ILE A 41 1.79 27.65 -6.30
CA ILE A 41 0.95 26.82 -5.45
C ILE A 41 0.30 25.82 -6.41
N ASN A 42 0.77 24.59 -6.37
CA ASN A 42 0.06 23.49 -6.98
C ASN A 42 -1.27 23.47 -6.22
N LYS A 43 -2.33 23.91 -6.92
CA LYS A 43 -3.69 23.93 -6.41
C LYS A 43 -4.06 22.47 -6.26
N GLN A 44 -3.68 21.90 -5.12
CA GLN A 44 -4.10 20.60 -4.67
C GLN A 44 -5.61 20.68 -4.74
N SER A 45 -6.18 19.92 -5.68
CA SER A 45 -7.61 19.65 -5.68
C SER A 45 -7.88 19.01 -4.35
N GLN A 46 -8.26 19.83 -3.36
CA GLN A 46 -9.14 19.42 -2.31
C GLN A 46 -10.31 18.81 -3.07
N VAL A 47 -10.31 17.48 -3.17
CA VAL A 47 -11.49 16.74 -3.54
C VAL A 47 -12.48 17.15 -2.46
N SER A 48 -13.32 18.15 -2.73
CA SER A 48 -14.50 18.37 -1.93
C SER A 48 -15.29 17.10 -2.14
N ILE A 49 -15.15 16.16 -1.21
CA ILE A 49 -16.00 14.98 -1.16
C ILE A 49 -17.40 15.57 -1.16
N GLN A 50 -18.14 15.37 -2.25
CA GLN A 50 -19.55 15.73 -2.28
C GLN A 50 -20.17 15.04 -1.08
N SER A 51 -20.58 15.85 -0.09
CA SER A 51 -21.09 15.37 1.20
C SER A 51 -22.19 14.32 1.04
N ASP A 52 -22.89 14.35 -0.09
CA ASP A 52 -23.97 13.44 -0.44
C ASP A 52 -23.50 12.01 -0.74
N GLU A 53 -22.27 11.82 -1.25
CA GLU A 53 -21.77 10.50 -1.67
C GLU A 53 -21.43 9.57 -0.48
N ILE A 54 -21.03 10.16 0.66
CA ILE A 54 -20.69 9.43 1.88
C ILE A 54 -21.78 9.51 2.96
N ALA A 55 -22.92 10.15 2.68
CA ALA A 55 -23.98 10.38 3.66
C ALA A 55 -24.57 9.08 4.22
N THR A 56 -24.53 7.99 3.45
CA THR A 56 -25.04 6.66 3.85
C THR A 56 -23.97 5.76 4.47
N TRP A 57 -22.73 6.23 4.56
CA TRP A 57 -21.62 5.44 5.08
C TRP A 57 -21.74 5.27 6.59
N LYS A 58 -21.30 4.10 7.05
CA LYS A 58 -21.29 3.75 8.48
C LYS A 58 -19.98 4.22 9.11
N THR A 59 -20.04 4.64 10.36
CA THR A 59 -18.84 5.02 11.12
C THR A 59 -18.28 3.82 11.86
N GLN A 60 -16.99 3.54 11.67
CA GLN A 60 -16.22 2.68 12.56
C GLN A 60 -15.44 3.58 13.51
N ARG A 61 -15.54 3.30 14.80
CA ARG A 61 -14.81 4.02 15.85
C ARG A 61 -14.13 3.02 16.76
N ASP A 62 -12.87 3.28 17.06
CA ASP A 62 -12.12 2.59 18.10
C ASP A 62 -11.84 3.58 19.24
N SER A 63 -12.47 3.35 20.40
CA SER A 63 -12.30 4.22 21.57
C SER A 63 -10.96 4.02 22.26
N THR A 64 -10.36 2.84 22.12
CA THR A 64 -9.08 2.50 22.75
C THR A 64 -7.93 3.15 21.99
N LEU A 65 -7.96 3.03 20.66
CA LEU A 65 -6.98 3.63 19.74
C LEU A 65 -7.42 5.01 19.22
N ARG A 66 -8.47 5.59 19.80
CA ARG A 66 -8.92 6.97 19.55
C ARG A 66 -8.91 7.36 18.06
N TYR A 67 -9.52 6.57 17.19
CA TYR A 67 -9.70 6.93 15.78
C TYR A 67 -11.11 6.64 15.30
N GLU A 68 -11.50 7.28 14.20
CA GLU A 68 -12.68 6.91 13.44
C GLU A 68 -12.49 7.08 11.94
N PHE A 69 -13.27 6.33 11.18
CA PHE A 69 -13.38 6.45 9.72
C PHE A 69 -14.78 6.02 9.27
N LEU A 70 -15.13 6.38 8.05
CA LEU A 70 -16.37 5.95 7.41
C LEU A 70 -16.09 4.80 6.44
N TYR A 71 -17.04 3.88 6.32
CA TYR A 71 -17.01 2.79 5.35
C TYR A 71 -18.38 2.60 4.67
N PRO A 72 -18.42 2.09 3.43
CA PRO A 72 -19.67 1.93 2.70
C PRO A 72 -20.70 1.03 3.43
N PRO A 73 -22.01 1.27 3.26
CA PRO A 73 -23.03 0.42 3.84
C PRO A 73 -23.01 -0.99 3.24
N ASP A 74 -23.72 -1.91 3.90
CA ASP A 74 -23.96 -3.29 3.45
C ASP A 74 -22.70 -4.10 3.09
N PRO A 75 -21.73 -4.19 4.02
CA PRO A 75 -20.56 -5.04 3.83
C PRO A 75 -20.98 -6.52 3.80
N LEU A 76 -20.21 -7.31 3.06
CA LEU A 76 -20.21 -8.76 3.14
C LEU A 76 -19.59 -9.18 4.47
N GLU A 77 -20.21 -10.17 5.13
CA GLU A 77 -19.66 -10.74 6.35
C GLU A 77 -18.50 -11.68 6.01
N PRO A 78 -17.29 -11.47 6.58
CA PRO A 78 -16.20 -12.42 6.44
C PRO A 78 -16.51 -13.72 7.18
N SER A 79 -15.99 -14.84 6.67
CA SER A 79 -15.93 -16.09 7.43
C SER A 79 -14.89 -15.93 8.54
N ARG A 80 -15.32 -15.61 9.76
CA ARG A 80 -14.42 -15.42 10.91
C ARG A 80 -14.22 -16.70 11.71
N MET A 81 -13.03 -16.85 12.29
CA MET A 81 -12.79 -17.80 13.37
C MET A 81 -13.26 -17.18 14.70
N GLU A 82 -13.71 -18.02 15.63
CA GLU A 82 -14.07 -17.58 16.98
C GLU A 82 -12.88 -16.88 17.67
N GLY A 83 -13.09 -15.65 18.16
CA GLY A 83 -12.05 -14.85 18.82
C GLY A 83 -11.33 -13.83 17.91
N ASP A 84 -11.60 -13.79 16.61
CA ASP A 84 -11.04 -12.76 15.72
C ASP A 84 -11.72 -11.40 15.94
N THR A 85 -10.97 -10.47 16.56
CA THR A 85 -11.42 -9.10 16.84
C THR A 85 -10.99 -8.09 15.78
N THR A 86 -10.35 -8.53 14.69
CA THR A 86 -9.93 -7.61 13.64
C THR A 86 -11.15 -7.06 12.90
N PHE A 87 -11.10 -5.76 12.61
CA PHE A 87 -12.13 -5.17 11.77
C PHE A 87 -11.85 -5.57 10.32
N VAL A 88 -12.79 -6.33 9.75
CA VAL A 88 -12.74 -6.83 8.37
C VAL A 88 -14.09 -6.60 7.74
N VAL A 89 -14.11 -5.92 6.60
CA VAL A 89 -15.29 -5.69 5.76
C VAL A 89 -15.01 -6.07 4.32
N GLY A 90 -15.97 -6.74 3.68
CA GLY A 90 -15.88 -7.15 2.27
C GLY A 90 -16.92 -6.45 1.42
N TYR A 91 -16.62 -6.26 0.13
CA TYR A 91 -17.57 -5.70 -0.83
C TYR A 91 -17.43 -6.37 -2.19
N PRO A 92 -18.54 -6.47 -2.95
CA PRO A 92 -18.45 -6.83 -4.35
C PRO A 92 -17.54 -5.85 -5.11
N ILE A 93 -16.65 -6.38 -5.96
CA ILE A 93 -15.88 -5.57 -6.92
C ILE A 93 -16.83 -4.93 -7.94
N LYS A 94 -17.90 -5.65 -8.32
CA LYS A 94 -18.98 -5.14 -9.17
C LYS A 94 -20.32 -5.51 -8.58
N GLU A 95 -21.27 -4.58 -8.62
CA GLU A 95 -22.58 -4.74 -8.00
C GLU A 95 -23.37 -5.96 -8.52
N GLU A 96 -23.16 -6.34 -9.79
CA GLU A 96 -23.72 -7.56 -10.39
C GLU A 96 -23.34 -8.85 -9.64
N TYR A 97 -22.25 -8.85 -8.86
CA TYR A 97 -21.81 -10.02 -8.09
C TYR A 97 -22.53 -10.17 -6.75
N ARG A 98 -23.24 -9.15 -6.26
CA ARG A 98 -23.80 -9.14 -4.89
C ARG A 98 -24.68 -10.35 -4.59
N ASN A 99 -25.42 -10.84 -5.58
CA ASN A 99 -26.35 -11.96 -5.44
C ASN A 99 -25.71 -13.33 -5.68
N ASP A 100 -24.38 -13.40 -5.89
CA ASP A 100 -23.68 -14.67 -6.06
C ASP A 100 -23.54 -15.37 -4.70
N PRO A 101 -24.05 -16.61 -4.55
CA PRO A 101 -24.00 -17.34 -3.27
C PRO A 101 -22.58 -17.66 -2.80
N LEU A 102 -21.58 -17.57 -3.67
CA LEU A 102 -20.17 -17.82 -3.38
C LEU A 102 -19.35 -16.54 -3.32
N ILE A 103 -19.96 -15.35 -3.38
CA ILE A 103 -19.27 -14.05 -3.45
C ILE A 103 -18.18 -13.91 -2.37
N ALA A 104 -18.50 -14.20 -1.11
CA ALA A 104 -17.58 -14.04 0.01
C ALA A 104 -16.34 -14.95 -0.08
N LYS A 105 -16.41 -16.04 -0.86
CA LYS A 105 -15.30 -16.98 -1.09
C LYS A 105 -14.54 -16.69 -2.39
N SER A 106 -15.01 -15.73 -3.19
CA SER A 106 -14.53 -15.46 -4.54
C SER A 106 -13.65 -14.21 -4.54
N ALA A 107 -12.34 -14.40 -4.42
CA ALA A 107 -11.36 -13.30 -4.44
C ALA A 107 -11.33 -12.51 -5.78
N ASP A 108 -11.91 -13.07 -6.85
CA ASP A 108 -12.10 -12.38 -8.14
C ASP A 108 -13.41 -11.58 -8.23
N LYS A 109 -14.30 -11.67 -7.23
CA LYS A 109 -15.57 -10.94 -7.17
C LYS A 109 -15.69 -10.03 -5.95
N THR A 110 -14.82 -10.21 -4.96
CA THR A 110 -14.87 -9.50 -3.68
C THR A 110 -13.52 -8.88 -3.39
N PHE A 111 -13.55 -7.67 -2.84
CA PHE A 111 -12.40 -7.11 -2.15
C PHE A 111 -12.67 -6.96 -0.66
N TRP A 112 -11.60 -7.09 0.12
CA TRP A 112 -11.59 -7.05 1.57
C TRP A 112 -10.72 -5.91 2.05
N ILE A 113 -11.23 -5.18 3.04
CA ILE A 113 -10.47 -4.18 3.78
C ILE A 113 -10.31 -4.69 5.20
N THR A 114 -9.07 -4.80 5.63
CA THR A 114 -8.69 -5.27 6.97
C THR A 114 -8.00 -4.15 7.71
N LEU A 115 -8.38 -3.96 8.97
CA LEU A 115 -7.78 -2.99 9.86
C LEU A 115 -7.06 -3.70 11.00
N GLY A 116 -5.89 -3.18 11.34
CA GLY A 116 -5.06 -3.68 12.43
C GLY A 116 -4.34 -2.55 13.15
N TYR A 117 -3.63 -2.93 14.22
CA TYR A 117 -2.76 -2.05 14.97
C TYR A 117 -1.49 -2.79 15.35
N ILE A 118 -0.35 -2.17 15.08
CA ILE A 118 0.97 -2.69 15.47
C ILE A 118 1.48 -1.79 16.60
N PRO A 119 1.63 -2.30 17.83
CA PRO A 119 2.13 -1.52 18.95
C PRO A 119 3.60 -1.13 18.75
N GLN A 120 4.03 -0.02 19.37
CA GLN A 120 5.39 0.52 19.22
C GLN A 120 6.48 -0.53 19.48
N ALA A 121 6.30 -1.39 20.50
CA ALA A 121 7.26 -2.44 20.83
C ALA A 121 7.48 -3.44 19.68
N GLN A 122 6.43 -3.79 18.94
CA GLN A 122 6.53 -4.65 17.76
C GLN A 122 7.07 -3.87 16.56
N LEU A 123 6.61 -2.63 16.38
CA LEU A 123 7.09 -1.76 15.29
C LEU A 123 8.61 -1.58 15.33
N ASN A 124 9.19 -1.43 16.52
CA ASN A 124 10.63 -1.28 16.73
C ASN A 124 11.48 -2.45 16.21
N VAL A 125 10.89 -3.65 16.05
CA VAL A 125 11.59 -4.84 15.54
C VAL A 125 11.26 -5.17 14.08
N MET A 126 10.24 -4.53 13.49
CA MET A 126 9.81 -4.79 12.10
C MET A 126 10.66 -4.09 11.04
N GLY A 127 11.50 -3.12 11.42
CA GLY A 127 12.34 -2.36 10.50
C GLY A 127 11.55 -1.34 9.68
N ILE A 128 12.04 -1.02 8.47
CA ILE A 128 11.41 -0.05 7.58
C ILE A 128 10.49 -0.75 6.58
N THR A 129 9.34 -0.13 6.25
CA THR A 129 8.45 -0.64 5.19
C THR A 129 9.11 -0.48 3.83
N TYR A 130 8.64 -1.22 2.82
CA TYR A 130 9.15 -1.10 1.45
C TYR A 130 9.07 0.34 0.95
N CYS A 131 7.92 1.00 1.08
CA CYS A 131 7.79 2.38 0.64
C CYS A 131 8.59 3.38 1.49
N GLY A 132 8.88 3.07 2.77
CA GLY A 132 9.85 3.83 3.55
C GLY A 132 11.29 3.70 3.03
N ALA A 133 11.66 2.53 2.49
CA ALA A 133 12.98 2.28 1.89
C ALA A 133 13.10 2.84 0.46
N TYR A 134 12.01 2.79 -0.31
CA TYR A 134 11.95 3.12 -1.73
C TYR A 134 10.84 4.13 -2.04
N PRO A 135 10.86 5.35 -1.45
CA PRO A 135 9.75 6.29 -1.55
C PRO A 135 9.51 6.84 -2.96
N ASN A 136 10.49 6.72 -3.85
CA ASN A 136 10.42 7.19 -5.23
C ASN A 136 9.94 6.12 -6.22
N ASP A 137 9.56 4.92 -5.77
CA ASP A 137 8.94 3.89 -6.61
C ASP A 137 7.47 4.25 -6.89
N VAL A 138 7.23 5.33 -7.64
CA VAL A 138 5.91 5.94 -7.89
C VAL A 138 4.84 4.94 -8.38
N PRO A 139 5.14 3.93 -9.21
CA PRO A 139 4.14 2.92 -9.60
C PRO A 139 3.57 2.12 -8.43
N ARG A 140 4.33 1.98 -7.34
CA ARG A 140 3.99 1.16 -6.17
C ARG A 140 3.70 1.97 -4.93
N CYS A 141 4.44 3.05 -4.70
CA CYS A 141 4.41 3.82 -3.47
C CYS A 141 3.72 5.16 -3.69
N GLU A 142 2.70 5.42 -2.88
CA GLU A 142 1.94 6.66 -2.91
C GLU A 142 1.98 7.35 -1.56
N SER A 143 2.44 8.60 -1.54
CA SER A 143 2.41 9.44 -0.35
C SER A 143 1.05 10.12 -0.21
N SER A 144 0.48 10.09 1.00
CA SER A 144 -0.80 10.72 1.31
C SER A 144 -0.82 11.24 2.74
N GLU A 145 -1.53 12.33 2.98
CA GLU A 145 -1.82 12.81 4.33
C GLU A 145 -3.14 12.19 4.78
N ILE A 146 -3.08 11.36 5.83
CA ILE A 146 -4.21 10.59 6.33
C ILE A 146 -4.36 10.90 7.81
N GLY A 147 -5.54 11.39 8.23
CA GLY A 147 -5.76 11.77 9.63
C GLY A 147 -4.80 12.84 10.17
N GLY A 148 -4.23 13.68 9.29
CA GLY A 148 -3.25 14.71 9.65
C GLY A 148 -1.82 14.19 9.80
N VAL A 149 -1.52 12.95 9.42
CA VAL A 149 -0.17 12.39 9.42
C VAL A 149 0.27 11.94 8.03
N ASN A 150 1.52 12.22 7.68
CA ASN A 150 2.12 11.74 6.44
C ASN A 150 2.24 10.22 6.49
N SER A 151 1.60 9.55 5.55
CA SER A 151 1.55 8.10 5.42
C SER A 151 1.92 7.69 4.00
N MET A 152 2.33 6.43 3.82
CA MET A 152 2.57 5.86 2.50
C MET A 152 1.71 4.63 2.29
N ILE A 153 1.12 4.54 1.10
CA ILE A 153 0.40 3.37 0.63
C ILE A 153 1.36 2.55 -0.25
N ASP A 154 1.60 1.30 0.13
CA ASP A 154 2.28 0.29 -0.69
C ASP A 154 1.22 -0.48 -1.48
N TRP A 155 1.16 -0.29 -2.79
CA TRP A 155 0.20 -0.92 -3.70
C TRP A 155 0.66 -2.26 -4.27
N GLY A 156 1.84 -2.77 -3.92
CA GLY A 156 2.54 -3.80 -4.72
C GLY A 156 2.84 -5.11 -3.99
N ILE A 157 2.12 -5.42 -2.90
CA ILE A 157 2.42 -6.61 -2.09
C ILE A 157 1.78 -7.84 -2.75
N ALA A 158 2.58 -8.64 -3.44
CA ALA A 158 2.09 -9.89 -4.04
C ALA A 158 1.84 -10.94 -2.95
N VAL A 159 0.61 -11.46 -2.88
CA VAL A 159 0.20 -12.48 -1.90
C VAL A 159 -0.47 -13.67 -2.61
N PRO A 160 -0.21 -14.92 -2.16
CA PRO A 160 -0.91 -16.07 -2.67
C PRO A 160 -2.37 -16.06 -2.20
N PHE A 161 -3.27 -16.54 -3.04
CA PHE A 161 -4.68 -16.78 -2.68
C PHE A 161 -5.23 -18.02 -3.40
N THR A 162 -6.27 -18.60 -2.81
CA THR A 162 -6.99 -19.73 -3.40
C THR A 162 -8.18 -19.23 -4.21
N ARG A 163 -8.18 -19.52 -5.51
CA ARG A 163 -9.29 -19.26 -6.43
C ARG A 163 -10.12 -20.52 -6.62
N ILE A 164 -11.44 -20.41 -6.52
CA ILE A 164 -12.37 -21.49 -6.90
C ILE A 164 -12.78 -21.30 -8.36
N THR A 165 -12.54 -22.28 -9.22
CA THR A 165 -12.94 -22.23 -10.64
C THR A 165 -14.45 -22.46 -10.81
N LYS A 166 -14.97 -22.24 -12.03
CA LYS A 166 -16.38 -22.51 -12.35
C LYS A 166 -16.77 -23.98 -12.12
N GLU A 167 -15.80 -24.88 -12.22
CA GLU A 167 -15.94 -26.32 -12.00
C GLU A 167 -15.75 -26.72 -10.52
N GLY A 168 -15.62 -25.74 -9.61
CA GLY A 168 -15.46 -25.96 -8.17
C GLY A 168 -14.07 -26.41 -7.74
N LYS A 169 -13.05 -26.29 -8.61
CA LYS A 169 -11.67 -26.66 -8.26
C LYS A 169 -10.94 -25.51 -7.59
N GLU A 170 -10.18 -25.81 -6.55
CA GLU A 170 -9.29 -24.85 -5.91
C GLU A 170 -7.96 -24.76 -6.66
N VAL A 171 -7.55 -23.54 -6.99
CA VAL A 171 -6.29 -23.24 -7.69
C VAL A 171 -5.56 -22.13 -6.95
N GLN A 172 -4.28 -22.34 -6.68
CA GLN A 172 -3.42 -21.30 -6.11
C GLN A 172 -3.08 -20.26 -7.17
N ASN A 173 -3.22 -18.99 -6.83
CA ASN A 173 -2.92 -17.87 -7.72
C ASN A 173 -2.31 -16.71 -6.90
N MET A 174 -1.83 -15.68 -7.58
CA MET A 174 -1.28 -14.48 -6.96
C MET A 174 -2.23 -13.31 -7.14
N GLN A 175 -2.43 -12.54 -6.08
CA GLN A 175 -3.11 -11.25 -6.13
C GLN A 175 -2.22 -10.18 -5.52
N ILE A 176 -2.56 -8.93 -5.80
CA ILE A 176 -1.89 -7.79 -5.22
C ILE A 176 -2.71 -7.31 -4.03
N LYS A 177 -2.02 -7.05 -2.91
CA LYS A 177 -2.52 -6.42 -1.71
C LYS A 177 -1.93 -5.02 -1.59
N ALA A 178 -2.72 -4.07 -1.08
CA ALA A 178 -2.22 -2.79 -0.62
C ALA A 178 -2.07 -2.77 0.89
N SER A 179 -1.11 -2.01 1.42
CA SER A 179 -0.97 -1.74 2.84
C SER A 179 -0.65 -0.27 3.06
N VAL A 180 -1.30 0.34 4.05
CA VAL A 180 -0.99 1.69 4.51
C VAL A 180 -0.76 1.65 6.01
N TRP A 181 0.29 2.34 6.44
CA TRP A 181 0.70 2.43 7.84
C TRP A 181 0.56 3.89 8.26
N ILE A 182 -0.36 4.14 9.20
CA ILE A 182 -0.69 5.46 9.69
C ILE A 182 -0.09 5.58 11.10
N PRO A 183 0.96 6.40 11.30
CA PRO A 183 1.56 6.60 12.62
C PRO A 183 0.53 7.07 13.65
N HIS A 184 0.44 6.35 14.76
CA HIS A 184 -0.50 6.68 15.83
C HIS A 184 0.14 7.70 16.80
N PRO A 185 -0.57 8.77 17.24
CA PRO A 185 -0.02 9.80 18.12
C PRO A 185 0.56 9.29 19.44
N ASP A 186 -0.06 8.24 20.01
CA ASP A 186 0.40 7.59 21.25
C ASP A 186 1.43 6.47 21.02
N GLY A 187 1.97 6.34 19.81
CA GLY A 187 2.91 5.30 19.41
C GLY A 187 2.25 4.10 18.74
N GLY A 188 3.06 3.33 17.99
CA GLY A 188 2.60 2.28 17.09
C GLY A 188 2.04 2.81 15.77
N VAL A 189 1.42 1.94 14.98
CA VAL A 189 0.79 2.28 13.71
C VAL A 189 -0.58 1.62 13.58
N VAL A 190 -1.55 2.36 13.05
CA VAL A 190 -2.80 1.81 12.54
C VAL A 190 -2.56 1.35 11.11
N THR A 191 -2.95 0.12 10.78
CA THR A 191 -2.72 -0.46 9.45
C THR A 191 -4.04 -0.72 8.75
N PHE A 192 -4.17 -0.24 7.51
CA PHE A 192 -5.22 -0.72 6.62
C PHE A 192 -4.60 -1.57 5.52
N GLU A 193 -5.26 -2.69 5.21
CA GLU A 193 -4.92 -3.54 4.08
C GLU A 193 -6.11 -3.67 3.14
N LEU A 194 -5.84 -3.66 1.83
CA LEU A 194 -6.83 -3.90 0.78
C LEU A 194 -6.43 -5.08 -0.08
N GLN A 195 -7.33 -6.02 -0.34
CA GLN A 195 -7.09 -7.12 -1.29
C GLN A 195 -8.36 -7.63 -1.98
N PRO A 196 -8.35 -7.89 -3.30
CA PRO A 196 -7.27 -7.57 -4.24
C PRO A 196 -7.24 -6.07 -4.58
N VAL A 197 -6.11 -5.61 -5.10
CA VAL A 197 -5.95 -4.25 -5.62
C VAL A 197 -6.42 -4.19 -7.08
N VAL A 198 -7.64 -3.71 -7.27
CA VAL A 198 -8.27 -3.38 -8.57
C VAL A 198 -8.82 -1.96 -8.57
N SER A 199 -9.10 -1.37 -9.74
CA SER A 199 -9.52 0.02 -9.88
C SER A 199 -10.70 0.41 -8.98
N GLU A 200 -11.74 -0.42 -8.94
CA GLU A 200 -12.95 -0.22 -8.14
C GLU A 200 -12.61 -0.21 -6.64
N SER A 201 -11.83 -1.19 -6.21
CA SER A 201 -11.42 -1.31 -4.80
C SER A 201 -10.47 -0.18 -4.36
N LYS A 202 -9.57 0.30 -5.23
CA LYS A 202 -8.70 1.44 -4.96
C LYS A 202 -9.52 2.69 -4.69
N ALA A 203 -10.54 2.96 -5.50
CA ALA A 203 -11.39 4.13 -5.35
C ALA A 203 -12.12 4.13 -4.01
N VAL A 204 -12.67 2.99 -3.59
CA VAL A 204 -13.32 2.83 -2.27
C VAL A 204 -12.31 3.00 -1.14
N PHE A 205 -11.13 2.39 -1.26
CA PHE A 205 -10.08 2.46 -0.25
C PHE A 205 -9.57 3.88 -0.02
N HIS A 206 -9.32 4.65 -1.09
CA HIS A 206 -8.95 6.06 -0.97
C HIS A 206 -10.01 6.89 -0.24
N LYS A 207 -11.30 6.65 -0.53
CA LYS A 207 -12.40 7.33 0.14
C LYS A 207 -12.50 6.97 1.63
N ILE A 208 -12.24 5.72 1.99
CA ILE A 208 -12.17 5.31 3.40
C ILE A 208 -11.01 6.05 4.09
N LEU A 209 -9.81 6.02 3.51
CA LEU A 209 -8.64 6.69 4.07
C LEU A 209 -8.82 8.21 4.19
N SER A 210 -9.50 8.85 3.25
CA SER A 210 -9.75 10.30 3.32
C SER A 210 -10.72 10.70 4.43
N THR A 211 -11.50 9.76 4.96
CA THR A 211 -12.40 9.98 6.11
C THR A 211 -11.76 9.66 7.45
N PHE A 212 -10.58 9.03 7.44
CA PHE A 212 -9.87 8.64 8.65
C PHE A 212 -9.38 9.86 9.43
N LYS A 213 -9.59 9.84 10.75
CA LYS A 213 -9.05 10.84 11.66
C LYS A 213 -8.81 10.26 13.05
N PHE A 214 -7.78 10.78 13.72
CA PHE A 214 -7.60 10.58 15.14
C PHE A 214 -8.58 11.46 15.93
N LEU A 215 -9.13 10.90 16.99
CA LEU A 215 -9.97 11.57 17.97
C LEU A 215 -9.07 12.24 19.00
N LYS A 216 -9.52 13.39 19.52
CA LYS A 216 -8.83 14.12 20.58
C LYS A 216 -9.03 13.42 21.92
#